data_AF-A0AAD9QHB0-F1
#
_entry.id   AF-A0AAD9QHB0-F1
#
_cell.length_a   1.000
_cell.length_b   1.000
_cell.length_c   1.000
_cell.angle_alpha   90.00
_cell.angle_beta   90.00
_cell.angle_gamma   90.00
#
_symmetry.space_group_name_H-M   'P 1'
#
loop_
_entity.id
_entity.type
_entity.pdbx_description
1 polymer ?
#
loop_
_entity_poly.entity_id
_entity_poly.type
_entity_poly.pdbx_seq_one_letter_code
_entity_poly.pdbx_strand_id
1 'polypeptide(L)'
;MWTRRITDSIKINNSIITYASCGGNTCPSNLRESRLCYGSRAENCQLSSWSEWSVCPAIRCGSSAMQTSTRQRITTEKCGGWCTTTFRKRRWCFRRPVNCKLSSWSEWNTCNGTVCTAGHGTQVSFRHKIITETCGGTCPSTFKTRSCFNFINRTAVECQVSPWSEWGDCKRTSCQLEGIQTKTRNKTVKEECQGTCKYALLQTKLCTQSQLPCFNGGKYKPNITGCVCVQGYYGVCCEKSPYFQVSSPWNKRRVIRIAATSSGGIVFVIVVSVCYKRFEGLRSSLRSCLGLG
;
A
#
# COMPACT_ATOMS: atom_id res chain seq x y z
N MET A 1 -0.77 4.74 -81.10
CA MET A 1 -0.48 3.60 -80.20
C MET A 1 0.97 3.66 -79.77
N TRP A 2 1.26 4.02 -78.52
CA TRP A 2 2.62 4.05 -77.98
C TRP A 2 2.94 2.70 -77.35
N THR A 3 3.54 1.78 -78.10
CA THR A 3 4.07 0.53 -77.54
C THR A 3 5.41 0.83 -76.88
N ARG A 4 5.43 0.81 -75.54
CA ARG A 4 6.67 0.89 -74.74
C ARG A 4 7.64 -0.18 -75.21
N ARG A 5 8.79 0.22 -75.75
CA ARG A 5 9.94 -0.66 -76.02
C ARG A 5 10.35 -1.33 -74.71
N ILE A 6 10.10 -2.63 -74.61
CA ILE A 6 10.70 -3.49 -73.60
C ILE A 6 12.20 -3.52 -73.91
N THR A 7 13.05 -3.23 -72.92
CA THR A 7 14.48 -3.00 -73.13
C THR A 7 15.24 -4.31 -73.35
N ASP A 8 15.59 -4.63 -74.60
CA ASP A 8 16.36 -5.81 -75.05
C ASP A 8 17.89 -5.70 -74.82
N SER A 9 18.30 -5.11 -73.69
CA SER A 9 19.71 -4.80 -73.43
C SER A 9 20.11 -5.12 -71.99
N ILE A 10 21.25 -5.78 -71.81
CA ILE A 10 21.90 -5.92 -70.50
C ILE A 10 22.50 -4.55 -70.14
N LYS A 11 22.06 -3.96 -69.03
CA LYS A 11 22.58 -2.68 -68.53
C LYS A 11 23.64 -2.94 -67.47
N ILE A 12 24.86 -2.49 -67.74
CA ILE A 12 25.99 -2.54 -66.82
C ILE A 12 26.22 -1.10 -66.34
N ASN A 13 26.27 -0.92 -65.03
CA ASN A 13 26.48 0.39 -64.42
C ASN A 13 27.78 0.32 -63.62
N ASN A 14 28.83 0.94 -64.15
CA ASN A 14 30.12 1.03 -63.48
C ASN A 14 30.13 2.28 -62.58
N SER A 15 30.89 2.26 -61.50
CA SER A 15 31.06 3.41 -60.61
C SER A 15 32.55 3.71 -60.43
N ILE A 16 32.93 4.97 -60.57
CA ILE A 16 34.29 5.41 -60.30
C ILE A 16 34.50 5.41 -58.79
N ILE A 17 35.34 4.50 -58.31
CA ILE A 17 35.71 4.40 -56.89
C ILE A 17 36.94 5.26 -56.54
N THR A 18 37.75 5.63 -57.53
CA THR A 18 38.95 6.46 -57.38
C THR A 18 39.15 7.33 -58.62
N TYR A 19 39.48 8.62 -58.41
CA TYR A 19 39.73 9.58 -59.48
C TYR A 19 41.23 9.61 -59.86
N ALA A 20 41.54 9.98 -61.10
CA ALA A 20 42.91 10.06 -61.58
C ALA A 20 43.71 11.17 -60.86
N SER A 21 44.97 10.89 -60.55
CA SER A 21 45.95 11.81 -59.94
C SER A 21 47.31 11.70 -60.66
N CYS A 22 48.19 12.69 -60.48
CA CYS A 22 49.57 12.72 -61.01
C CYS A 22 49.68 12.53 -62.55
N GLY A 23 48.83 13.19 -63.33
CA GLY A 23 48.87 13.11 -64.80
C GLY A 23 48.17 11.88 -65.40
N GLY A 24 47.42 11.11 -64.62
CA GLY A 24 46.59 10.01 -65.12
C GLY A 24 45.40 10.48 -65.97
N ASN A 25 45.00 9.66 -66.93
CA ASN A 25 43.87 9.94 -67.82
C ASN A 25 42.54 9.98 -67.05
N THR A 26 41.66 10.92 -67.40
CA THR A 26 40.32 11.04 -66.81
C THR A 26 39.49 9.78 -67.07
N CYS A 27 38.75 9.31 -66.07
CA CYS A 27 37.84 8.18 -66.24
C CYS A 27 36.78 8.47 -67.32
N PRO A 28 36.34 7.44 -68.09
CA PRO A 28 35.28 7.61 -69.08
C PRO A 28 34.00 8.18 -68.46
N SER A 29 33.40 9.19 -69.09
CA SER A 29 32.16 9.82 -68.62
C SER A 29 30.92 8.93 -68.81
N ASN A 30 30.98 7.97 -69.73
CA ASN A 30 29.93 7.01 -70.03
C ASN A 30 30.07 5.72 -69.20
N LEU A 31 29.81 5.81 -67.90
CA LEU A 31 29.84 4.66 -66.99
C LEU A 31 28.67 3.66 -67.19
N ARG A 32 27.83 3.90 -68.19
CA ARG A 32 26.68 3.07 -68.56
C ARG A 32 26.96 2.39 -69.88
N GLU A 33 27.10 1.07 -69.84
CA GLU A 33 27.23 0.24 -71.03
C GLU A 33 25.95 -0.60 -71.19
N SER A 34 25.43 -0.65 -72.42
CA SER A 34 24.31 -1.51 -72.77
C SER A 34 24.70 -2.46 -73.90
N ARG A 35 24.64 -3.77 -73.64
CA ARG A 35 24.92 -4.80 -74.65
C ARG A 35 23.62 -5.43 -75.14
N LEU A 36 23.52 -5.62 -76.47
CA LEU A 36 22.37 -6.26 -77.13
C LEU A 36 22.38 -7.77 -76.84
N CYS A 37 21.20 -8.35 -76.64
CA CYS A 37 21.03 -9.74 -76.19
C CYS A 37 21.19 -10.83 -77.28
N TYR A 38 21.86 -10.56 -78.42
CA TYR A 38 21.96 -11.53 -79.53
C TYR A 38 22.51 -12.89 -79.07
N GLY A 39 21.70 -13.95 -79.20
CA GLY A 39 22.07 -15.33 -78.86
C GLY A 39 22.10 -15.68 -77.36
N SER A 40 21.79 -14.73 -76.47
CA SER A 40 21.74 -14.99 -75.02
C SER A 40 20.39 -15.57 -74.60
N ARG A 41 20.41 -16.55 -73.69
CA ARG A 41 19.18 -17.14 -73.13
C ARG A 41 18.39 -16.11 -72.31
N ALA A 42 17.07 -16.20 -72.37
CA ALA A 42 16.20 -15.44 -71.48
C ALA A 42 16.43 -15.90 -70.02
N GLU A 43 16.71 -14.95 -69.12
CA GLU A 43 16.87 -15.23 -67.70
C GLU A 43 15.73 -14.55 -66.93
N ASN A 44 14.90 -15.37 -66.28
CA ASN A 44 13.82 -14.88 -65.44
C ASN A 44 14.37 -14.27 -64.14
N CYS A 45 13.58 -13.39 -63.52
CA CYS A 45 13.97 -12.81 -62.25
C CYS A 45 13.99 -13.87 -61.13
N GLN A 46 14.92 -13.73 -60.18
CA GLN A 46 14.91 -14.48 -58.94
C GLN A 46 14.28 -13.63 -57.84
N LEU A 47 13.38 -14.22 -57.05
CA LEU A 47 12.68 -13.55 -55.96
C LEU A 47 13.13 -14.14 -54.62
N SER A 48 13.08 -13.33 -53.57
CA SER A 48 13.24 -13.81 -52.20
C SER A 48 12.07 -14.71 -51.80
N SER A 49 12.27 -15.45 -50.71
CA SER A 49 11.15 -16.00 -49.96
C SER A 49 10.21 -14.89 -49.51
N TRP A 50 8.95 -15.24 -49.30
CA TRP A 50 7.98 -14.35 -48.67
C TRP A 50 8.41 -14.07 -47.24
N SER A 51 8.26 -12.82 -46.80
CA SER A 51 8.41 -12.44 -45.40
C SER A 51 7.38 -13.16 -44.54
N GLU A 52 7.66 -13.25 -43.24
CA GLU A 52 6.62 -13.49 -42.25
C GLU A 52 5.47 -12.49 -42.41
N TRP A 53 4.27 -12.92 -42.07
CA TRP A 53 3.10 -12.06 -42.12
C TRP A 53 3.23 -10.94 -41.07
N SER A 54 2.82 -9.72 -41.46
CA SER A 54 2.75 -8.60 -40.52
C SER A 54 1.86 -8.94 -39.31
N VAL A 55 2.03 -8.23 -38.20
CA VAL A 55 1.11 -8.30 -37.05
C VAL A 55 -0.32 -7.94 -37.47
N CYS A 56 -1.33 -8.46 -36.76
CA CYS A 56 -2.73 -8.25 -37.13
C CYS A 56 -3.11 -6.80 -36.79
N PRO A 57 -3.46 -5.96 -37.78
CA PRO A 57 -3.70 -4.54 -37.52
C PRO A 57 -5.07 -4.26 -36.88
N ALA A 58 -5.88 -5.29 -36.65
CA ALA A 58 -7.13 -5.17 -35.92
C ALA A 58 -6.87 -4.56 -34.53
N ILE A 59 -7.61 -3.51 -34.18
CA ILE A 59 -7.46 -2.77 -32.91
C ILE A 59 -8.35 -3.40 -31.84
N ARG A 60 -9.59 -3.74 -32.21
CA ARG A 60 -10.58 -4.32 -31.30
C ARG A 60 -10.40 -5.83 -31.20
N CYS A 61 -10.54 -6.36 -29.99
CA CYS A 61 -10.43 -7.79 -29.74
C CYS A 61 -11.57 -8.54 -30.44
N GLY A 62 -11.25 -9.69 -31.05
CA GLY A 62 -12.21 -10.46 -31.86
C GLY A 62 -12.49 -9.88 -33.26
N SER A 63 -12.08 -8.65 -33.55
CA SER A 63 -12.25 -8.07 -34.90
C SER A 63 -11.22 -8.62 -35.89
N SER A 64 -11.58 -8.60 -37.17
CA SER A 64 -10.73 -9.00 -38.28
C SER A 64 -10.08 -7.82 -38.97
N ALA A 65 -8.86 -8.01 -39.46
CA ALA A 65 -8.19 -7.06 -40.34
C ALA A 65 -7.32 -7.76 -41.38
N MET A 66 -6.71 -7.00 -42.28
CA MET A 66 -5.90 -7.56 -43.37
C MET A 66 -4.41 -7.47 -43.06
N GLN A 67 -3.73 -8.61 -42.97
CA GLN A 67 -2.27 -8.70 -42.85
C GLN A 67 -1.60 -8.80 -44.21
N THR A 68 -0.34 -8.41 -44.27
CA THR A 68 0.43 -8.42 -45.52
C THR A 68 1.76 -9.14 -45.37
N SER A 69 2.17 -9.84 -46.42
CA SER A 69 3.49 -10.45 -46.55
C SER A 69 4.09 -9.96 -47.86
N THR A 70 5.39 -9.67 -47.84
CA THR A 70 6.11 -9.08 -48.97
C THR A 70 7.31 -9.93 -49.35
N ARG A 71 7.71 -9.87 -50.61
CA ARG A 71 8.96 -10.43 -51.10
C ARG A 71 9.63 -9.40 -52.00
N GLN A 72 10.94 -9.52 -52.16
CA GLN A 72 11.71 -8.63 -53.01
C GLN A 72 12.30 -9.38 -54.20
N ARG A 73 12.63 -8.61 -55.23
CA ARG A 73 13.38 -9.11 -56.38
C ARG A 73 14.86 -9.14 -56.01
N ILE A 74 15.48 -10.31 -56.14
CA ILE A 74 16.92 -10.50 -55.88
C ILE A 74 17.71 -10.20 -57.15
N THR A 75 17.27 -10.75 -58.28
CA THR A 75 17.90 -10.50 -59.58
C THR A 75 16.84 -10.05 -60.59
N THR A 76 17.21 -9.09 -61.44
CA THR A 76 16.35 -8.62 -62.52
C THR A 76 16.43 -9.55 -63.71
N GLU A 77 15.29 -9.71 -64.38
CA GLU A 77 15.16 -10.37 -65.66
C GLU A 77 16.12 -9.78 -66.71
N LYS A 78 16.64 -10.65 -67.58
CA LYS A 78 17.53 -10.29 -68.70
C LYS A 78 17.03 -10.93 -69.99
N CYS A 79 17.32 -10.26 -71.11
CA CYS A 79 17.13 -10.80 -72.46
C CYS A 79 15.74 -11.39 -72.71
N GLY A 80 14.69 -10.61 -72.40
CA GLY A 80 13.30 -11.02 -72.60
C GLY A 80 12.73 -11.95 -71.52
N GLY A 81 13.48 -12.22 -70.44
CA GLY A 81 13.00 -12.96 -69.28
C GLY A 81 11.80 -12.28 -68.60
N TRP A 82 11.00 -13.06 -67.88
CA TRP A 82 9.80 -12.58 -67.21
C TRP A 82 10.00 -12.45 -65.70
N CYS A 83 9.25 -11.53 -65.11
CA CYS A 83 9.13 -11.39 -63.68
C CYS A 83 7.69 -11.06 -63.28
N THR A 84 7.23 -11.66 -62.20
CA THR A 84 5.95 -11.27 -61.60
C THR A 84 5.99 -9.84 -61.09
N THR A 85 4.83 -9.18 -61.13
CA THR A 85 4.61 -7.87 -60.52
C THR A 85 4.07 -7.98 -59.09
N THR A 86 3.79 -9.19 -58.62
CA THR A 86 3.21 -9.44 -57.29
C THR A 86 4.29 -9.61 -56.23
N PHE A 87 4.59 -8.50 -55.56
CA PHE A 87 5.55 -8.42 -54.46
C PHE A 87 4.89 -8.35 -53.08
N ARG A 88 3.55 -8.24 -53.04
CA ARG A 88 2.76 -8.16 -51.80
C ARG A 88 1.53 -9.06 -51.92
N LYS A 89 1.29 -9.88 -50.91
CA LYS A 89 0.04 -10.63 -50.77
C LYS A 89 -0.64 -10.29 -49.45
N ARG A 90 -1.96 -10.50 -49.41
CA ARG A 90 -2.83 -10.13 -48.29
C ARG A 90 -3.67 -11.31 -47.83
N ARG A 91 -3.96 -11.37 -46.53
CA ARG A 91 -4.91 -12.33 -45.95
C ARG A 91 -5.67 -11.71 -44.78
N TRP A 92 -6.81 -12.28 -44.44
CA TRP A 92 -7.54 -11.94 -43.23
C TRP A 92 -6.85 -12.52 -41.98
N CYS A 93 -6.89 -11.78 -40.88
CA CYS A 93 -6.46 -12.20 -39.55
C CYS A 93 -7.50 -11.74 -38.52
N PHE A 94 -7.50 -12.38 -37.35
CA PHE A 94 -8.32 -11.96 -36.20
C PHE A 94 -7.41 -11.57 -35.05
N ARG A 95 -7.78 -10.52 -34.30
CA ARG A 95 -7.07 -10.15 -33.06
C ARG A 95 -7.43 -11.11 -31.94
N ARG A 96 -6.53 -12.05 -31.65
CA ARG A 96 -6.69 -13.07 -30.61
C ARG A 96 -6.21 -12.58 -29.24
N PRO A 97 -6.68 -13.19 -28.13
CA PRO A 97 -6.06 -13.04 -26.82
C PRO A 97 -4.58 -13.40 -26.88
N VAL A 98 -3.74 -12.57 -26.30
CA VAL A 98 -2.31 -12.83 -26.14
C VAL A 98 -2.01 -12.81 -24.66
N ASN A 99 -1.55 -13.93 -24.12
CA ASN A 99 -1.08 -14.03 -22.73
C ASN A 99 0.25 -13.29 -22.58
N CYS A 100 0.55 -12.80 -21.39
CA CYS A 100 1.84 -12.16 -21.19
C CYS A 100 3.00 -13.14 -21.25
N LYS A 101 4.16 -12.59 -21.59
CA LYS A 101 5.45 -13.24 -21.43
C LYS A 101 6.17 -12.56 -20.26
N LEU A 102 6.63 -13.36 -19.30
CA LEU A 102 7.31 -12.88 -18.09
C LEU A 102 8.82 -13.12 -18.23
N SER A 103 9.62 -12.30 -17.53
CA SER A 103 11.06 -12.50 -17.40
C SER A 103 11.39 -13.70 -16.53
N SER A 104 12.69 -14.05 -16.48
CA SER A 104 13.21 -14.88 -15.40
C SER A 104 12.94 -14.24 -14.04
N TRP A 105 12.88 -15.08 -13.02
CA TRP A 105 12.79 -14.65 -11.63
C TRP A 105 14.10 -13.97 -11.21
N SER A 106 13.98 -12.90 -10.41
CA SER A 106 15.10 -12.31 -9.71
C SER A 106 15.63 -13.28 -8.66
N GLU A 107 16.85 -13.00 -8.20
CA GLU A 107 17.31 -13.58 -6.93
C GLU A 107 16.35 -13.22 -5.80
N TRP A 108 16.37 -14.07 -4.77
CA TRP A 108 15.60 -13.81 -3.56
C TRP A 108 16.21 -12.64 -2.81
N ASN A 109 15.36 -11.74 -2.31
CA ASN A 109 15.81 -10.70 -1.41
C ASN A 109 16.35 -11.29 -0.09
N THR A 110 16.93 -10.44 0.74
CA THR A 110 17.36 -10.84 2.09
C THR A 110 16.16 -11.30 2.92
N CYS A 111 16.38 -12.33 3.74
CA CYS A 111 15.33 -12.83 4.63
C CYS A 111 14.96 -11.73 5.64
N ASN A 112 13.68 -11.38 5.73
CA ASN A 112 13.20 -10.33 6.62
C ASN A 112 13.01 -10.80 8.09
N GLY A 113 13.57 -11.96 8.46
CA GLY A 113 13.50 -12.47 9.82
C GLY A 113 14.22 -11.54 10.79
N THR A 114 13.54 -11.18 11.87
CA THR A 114 14.03 -10.26 12.91
C THR A 114 14.17 -10.99 14.25
N VAL A 115 14.76 -10.32 15.24
CA VAL A 115 14.77 -10.81 16.64
C VAL A 115 13.34 -11.13 17.10
N CYS A 116 12.37 -10.31 16.70
CA CYS A 116 10.98 -10.44 17.15
C CYS A 116 10.25 -11.65 16.55
N THR A 117 10.71 -12.13 15.40
CA THR A 117 10.19 -13.33 14.76
C THR A 117 11.09 -14.53 15.00
N ALA A 118 12.02 -14.46 15.98
CA ALA A 118 13.01 -15.48 16.28
C ALA A 118 13.78 -15.92 15.02
N GLY A 119 14.08 -14.98 14.12
CA GLY A 119 14.77 -15.27 12.86
C GLY A 119 13.89 -15.82 11.75
N HIS A 120 12.64 -16.20 12.01
CA HIS A 120 11.72 -16.62 10.96
C HIS A 120 11.28 -15.42 10.12
N GLY A 121 11.39 -15.56 8.81
CA GLY A 121 11.00 -14.50 7.87
C GLY A 121 10.42 -15.06 6.59
N THR A 122 10.21 -14.16 5.65
CA THR A 122 9.79 -14.42 4.28
C THR A 122 10.73 -13.71 3.33
N GLN A 123 11.12 -14.42 2.27
CA GLN A 123 11.79 -13.83 1.11
C GLN A 123 10.80 -13.69 -0.04
N VAL A 124 11.05 -12.68 -0.87
CA VAL A 124 10.28 -12.35 -2.06
C VAL A 124 11.22 -12.37 -3.27
N SER A 125 10.75 -12.96 -4.37
CA SER A 125 11.40 -12.93 -5.68
C SER A 125 10.41 -12.36 -6.70
N PHE A 126 10.91 -11.50 -7.58
CA PHE A 126 10.12 -10.73 -8.52
C PHE A 126 10.47 -11.11 -9.97
N ARG A 127 9.55 -10.84 -10.88
CA ARG A 127 9.77 -10.88 -12.33
C ARG A 127 8.91 -9.83 -13.01
N HIS A 128 9.33 -9.33 -14.16
CA HIS A 128 8.59 -8.31 -14.89
C HIS A 128 7.93 -8.88 -16.14
N LYS A 129 6.95 -8.15 -16.68
CA LYS A 129 6.31 -8.47 -17.96
C LYS A 129 7.20 -8.00 -19.10
N ILE A 130 7.62 -8.93 -19.94
CA ILE A 130 8.31 -8.64 -21.21
C ILE A 130 7.27 -8.30 -22.29
N ILE A 131 6.17 -9.05 -22.32
CA ILE A 131 5.04 -8.80 -23.20
C ILE A 131 3.81 -8.65 -22.31
N THR A 132 3.08 -7.56 -22.47
CA THR A 132 1.80 -7.37 -21.77
C THR A 132 0.70 -8.14 -22.46
N GLU A 133 -0.20 -8.67 -21.65
CA GLU A 133 -1.39 -9.36 -22.10
C GLU A 133 -2.31 -8.40 -22.87
N THR A 134 -2.95 -8.91 -23.92
CA THR A 134 -3.96 -8.16 -24.66
C THR A 134 -5.16 -9.03 -24.97
N CYS A 135 -6.32 -8.40 -25.16
CA CYS A 135 -7.56 -9.07 -25.54
C CYS A 135 -8.01 -10.17 -24.58
N GLY A 136 -7.92 -9.92 -23.27
CA GLY A 136 -8.32 -10.87 -22.25
C GLY A 136 -7.33 -12.03 -22.05
N GLY A 137 -6.11 -11.91 -22.56
CA GLY A 137 -5.02 -12.82 -22.20
C GLY A 137 -4.74 -12.78 -20.70
N THR A 138 -4.20 -13.86 -20.17
CA THR A 138 -3.93 -14.02 -18.74
C THR A 138 -2.46 -13.87 -18.41
N CYS A 139 -2.20 -13.60 -17.14
CA CYS A 139 -0.86 -13.47 -16.59
C CYS A 139 -0.71 -14.14 -15.23
N PRO A 140 0.28 -15.01 -15.06
CA PRO A 140 0.73 -15.44 -13.75
C PRO A 140 1.26 -14.28 -12.89
N SER A 141 1.34 -14.48 -11.57
CA SER A 141 1.88 -13.48 -10.63
C SER A 141 3.31 -13.03 -10.98
N THR A 142 3.58 -11.75 -10.76
CA THR A 142 4.90 -11.12 -10.91
C THR A 142 5.77 -11.23 -9.66
N PHE A 143 5.24 -11.76 -8.56
CA PHE A 143 5.99 -12.02 -7.33
C PHE A 143 5.66 -13.40 -6.77
N LYS A 144 6.62 -13.97 -6.03
CA LYS A 144 6.43 -15.18 -5.23
C LYS A 144 7.16 -15.04 -3.91
N THR A 145 6.66 -15.74 -2.90
CA THR A 145 7.20 -15.72 -1.55
C THR A 145 7.70 -17.10 -1.13
N ARG A 146 8.66 -17.15 -0.21
CA ARG A 146 9.08 -18.37 0.50
C ARG A 146 9.45 -18.06 1.93
N SER A 147 9.23 -19.02 2.82
CA SER A 147 9.73 -18.93 4.20
C SER A 147 11.26 -19.02 4.24
N CYS A 148 11.86 -18.35 5.21
CA CYS A 148 13.30 -18.36 5.44
C CYS A 148 13.60 -18.26 6.95
N PHE A 149 14.85 -18.55 7.32
CA PHE A 149 15.32 -18.46 8.69
C PHE A 149 16.70 -17.78 8.73
N ASN A 150 16.82 -16.74 9.57
CA ASN A 150 18.07 -16.07 9.89
C ASN A 150 18.49 -16.48 11.30
N PHE A 151 19.73 -16.95 11.46
CA PHE A 151 20.27 -17.21 12.79
C PHE A 151 20.56 -15.88 13.51
N ILE A 152 19.82 -15.61 14.58
CA ILE A 152 19.91 -14.35 15.35
C ILE A 152 20.21 -14.71 16.81
N ASN A 153 21.39 -14.32 17.29
CA ASN A 153 21.86 -14.58 18.66
C ASN A 153 21.32 -13.61 19.72
N ARG A 154 20.55 -12.60 19.32
CA ARG A 154 19.95 -11.63 20.25
C ARG A 154 18.58 -12.11 20.69
N THR A 155 18.28 -11.97 21.98
CA THR A 155 17.00 -12.30 22.58
C THR A 155 16.09 -11.08 22.67
N ALA A 156 14.80 -11.30 22.93
CA ALA A 156 13.87 -10.22 23.23
C ALA A 156 14.33 -9.42 24.46
N VAL A 157 14.18 -8.10 24.41
CA VAL A 157 14.59 -7.20 25.48
C VAL A 157 13.43 -7.06 26.47
N GLU A 158 13.61 -7.58 27.69
CA GLU A 158 12.68 -7.30 28.80
C GLU A 158 12.83 -5.85 29.27
N CYS A 159 11.75 -5.26 29.82
CA CYS A 159 11.84 -3.89 30.32
C CYS A 159 12.76 -3.82 31.54
N GLN A 160 13.48 -2.71 31.68
CA GLN A 160 14.16 -2.36 32.92
C GLN A 160 13.53 -1.11 33.49
N VAL A 161 13.53 -1.00 34.82
CA VAL A 161 12.91 0.11 35.55
C VAL A 161 13.93 0.75 36.48
N SER A 162 13.76 2.05 36.71
CA SER A 162 14.57 2.80 37.66
C SER A 162 14.34 2.29 39.09
N PRO A 163 15.22 2.66 40.04
CA PRO A 163 14.87 2.63 41.45
C PRO A 163 13.55 3.37 41.71
N TRP A 164 12.87 2.98 42.79
CA TRP A 164 11.70 3.69 43.25
C TRP A 164 12.05 5.12 43.67
N SER A 165 11.15 6.06 43.41
CA SER A 165 11.19 7.36 44.07
C SER A 165 11.02 7.19 45.58
N GLU A 166 11.38 8.23 46.32
CA GLU A 166 10.92 8.37 47.70
C GLU A 166 9.39 8.36 47.76
N TRP A 167 8.87 8.00 48.94
CA TRP A 167 7.44 8.06 49.21
C TRP A 167 6.99 9.53 49.17
N GLY A 168 5.97 9.81 48.35
CA GLY A 168 5.33 11.12 48.38
C GLY A 168 4.56 11.38 49.68
N ASP A 169 3.99 12.57 49.80
CA ASP A 169 3.20 12.96 50.97
C ASP A 169 2.02 12.01 51.21
N CYS A 170 1.65 11.87 52.49
CA CYS A 170 0.48 11.11 52.90
C CYS A 170 -0.79 11.87 52.46
N LYS A 171 -1.35 11.48 51.31
CA LYS A 171 -2.55 12.11 50.76
C LYS A 171 -3.79 11.51 51.41
N ARG A 172 -4.73 12.39 51.79
CA ARG A 172 -6.02 12.01 52.39
C ARG A 172 -7.15 12.58 51.57
N THR A 173 -8.18 11.77 51.38
CA THR A 173 -9.41 12.14 50.66
C THR A 173 -10.62 12.32 51.59
N SER A 174 -10.48 11.96 52.86
CA SER A 174 -11.53 12.00 53.88
C SER A 174 -11.00 12.56 55.21
N CYS A 175 -11.92 12.89 56.13
CA CYS A 175 -11.60 13.33 57.48
C CYS A 175 -11.17 12.14 58.37
N GLN A 176 -10.00 11.57 58.07
CA GLN A 176 -9.41 10.43 58.78
C GLN A 176 -7.93 10.67 59.04
N LEU A 177 -7.33 9.95 59.99
CA LEU A 177 -5.89 10.02 60.27
C LEU A 177 -5.07 9.21 59.25
N GLU A 178 -5.70 8.19 58.68
CA GLU A 178 -5.14 7.35 57.64
C GLU A 178 -5.20 8.04 56.27
N GLY A 179 -4.20 7.75 55.44
CA GLY A 179 -4.09 8.21 54.07
C GLY A 179 -3.32 7.21 53.23
N ILE A 180 -3.02 7.60 52.00
CA ILE A 180 -2.26 6.79 51.06
C ILE A 180 -1.01 7.56 50.64
N GLN A 181 0.14 6.94 50.84
CA GLN A 181 1.38 7.36 50.20
C GLN A 181 1.55 6.61 48.89
N THR A 182 2.14 7.30 47.92
CA THR A 182 2.41 6.76 46.59
C THR A 182 3.87 7.00 46.26
N LYS A 183 4.51 6.02 45.65
CA LYS A 183 5.82 6.19 45.01
C LYS A 183 5.77 5.62 43.59
N THR A 184 6.62 6.15 42.74
CA THR A 184 6.65 5.83 41.31
C THR A 184 8.06 5.47 40.89
N ARG A 185 8.18 4.71 39.80
CA ARG A 185 9.43 4.51 39.08
C ARG A 185 9.16 4.52 37.59
N ASN A 186 10.18 4.84 36.81
CA ASN A 186 10.07 4.93 35.36
C ASN A 186 10.72 3.73 34.69
N LYS A 187 10.31 3.42 33.46
CA LYS A 187 11.04 2.45 32.62
C LYS A 187 12.34 3.12 32.14
N THR A 188 13.47 2.46 32.34
CA THR A 188 14.79 2.86 31.83
C THR A 188 15.10 2.19 30.51
N VAL A 189 14.62 0.95 30.32
CA VAL A 189 14.69 0.23 29.05
C VAL A 189 13.28 -0.17 28.66
N LYS A 190 12.88 0.23 27.45
CA LYS A 190 11.60 -0.17 26.88
C LYS A 190 11.71 -1.61 26.37
N GLU A 191 10.70 -2.41 26.66
CA GLU A 191 10.57 -3.74 26.10
C GLU A 191 10.57 -3.73 24.55
N GLU A 192 11.22 -4.73 23.94
CA GLU A 192 11.25 -4.93 22.49
C GLU A 192 10.76 -6.35 22.16
N CYS A 193 10.08 -6.51 21.02
CA CYS A 193 9.50 -7.78 20.59
C CYS A 193 8.43 -8.33 21.55
N GLN A 194 8.51 -9.61 21.93
CA GLN A 194 7.67 -10.24 22.95
C GLN A 194 8.14 -9.94 24.39
N GLY A 195 9.06 -8.98 24.56
CA GLY A 195 9.45 -8.49 25.87
C GLY A 195 8.22 -8.01 26.64
N THR A 196 8.07 -8.47 27.88
CA THR A 196 7.00 -8.02 28.77
C THR A 196 7.59 -7.13 29.86
N CYS A 197 6.77 -6.23 30.39
CA CYS A 197 7.15 -5.45 31.56
C CYS A 197 6.42 -5.94 32.80
N LYS A 198 7.04 -6.92 33.48
CA LYS A 198 6.49 -7.57 34.67
C LYS A 198 6.49 -6.66 35.91
N TYR A 199 7.19 -5.53 35.84
CA TYR A 199 7.39 -4.62 36.97
C TYR A 199 6.27 -3.58 37.09
N ALA A 200 5.67 -3.47 38.28
CA ALA A 200 4.75 -2.38 38.59
C ALA A 200 5.49 -1.02 38.61
N LEU A 201 4.90 0.02 38.02
CA LEU A 201 5.46 1.38 37.98
C LEU A 201 4.94 2.30 39.08
N LEU A 202 3.88 1.86 39.76
CA LEU A 202 3.21 2.57 40.85
C LEU A 202 3.09 1.64 42.05
N GLN A 203 3.42 2.13 43.24
CA GLN A 203 3.16 1.43 44.49
C GLN A 203 2.51 2.36 45.49
N THR A 204 1.50 1.85 46.19
CA THR A 204 0.76 2.57 47.23
C THR A 204 0.91 1.85 48.57
N LYS A 205 0.96 2.61 49.66
CA LYS A 205 0.84 2.09 51.02
C LYS A 205 -0.04 2.99 51.87
N LEU A 206 -0.61 2.41 52.92
CA LEU A 206 -1.28 3.17 53.97
C LEU A 206 -0.26 3.96 54.80
N CYS A 207 -0.67 5.13 55.25
CA CYS A 207 0.09 6.00 56.15
C CYS A 207 -0.85 6.58 57.20
N THR A 208 -0.33 6.82 58.40
CA THR A 208 -1.07 7.46 59.49
C THR A 208 -0.31 8.71 59.88
N GLN A 209 -0.98 9.86 60.04
CA GLN A 209 -0.36 11.01 60.71
C GLN A 209 -1.11 11.34 61.99
N SER A 210 -0.45 12.11 62.85
CA SER A 210 -0.94 12.54 64.15
C SER A 210 -1.99 13.65 64.09
N GLN A 211 -2.16 14.31 62.93
CA GLN A 211 -3.06 15.45 62.76
C GLN A 211 -4.12 15.17 61.68
N LEU A 212 -5.34 15.66 61.92
CA LEU A 212 -6.43 15.59 60.96
C LEU A 212 -6.18 16.55 59.79
N PRO A 213 -6.50 16.17 58.54
CA PRO A 213 -6.41 17.05 57.39
C PRO A 213 -7.47 18.16 57.47
N CYS A 214 -7.12 19.39 57.09
CA CYS A 214 -8.10 20.46 56.92
C CYS A 214 -8.33 20.72 55.43
N PHE A 215 -9.57 20.52 54.97
CA PHE A 215 -9.95 20.77 53.58
C PHE A 215 -10.40 22.22 53.38
N ASN A 216 -10.54 22.63 52.11
CA ASN A 216 -11.14 23.92 51.72
C ASN A 216 -10.49 25.16 52.38
N GLY A 217 -9.16 25.12 52.58
CA GLY A 217 -8.41 26.23 53.18
C GLY A 217 -8.54 26.35 54.71
N GLY A 218 -9.12 25.36 55.39
CA GLY A 218 -9.15 25.31 56.85
C GLY A 218 -7.76 25.18 57.47
N LYS A 219 -7.60 25.60 58.74
CA LYS A 219 -6.34 25.53 59.49
C LYS A 219 -6.48 24.63 60.72
N TYR A 220 -5.53 23.72 60.90
CA TYR A 220 -5.49 22.86 62.08
C TYR A 220 -5.16 23.70 63.32
N LYS A 221 -5.88 23.49 64.42
CA LYS A 221 -5.57 24.12 65.71
C LYS A 221 -5.51 23.04 66.79
N PRO A 222 -4.40 22.88 67.53
CA PRO A 222 -4.26 21.81 68.51
C PRO A 222 -5.22 21.92 69.71
N ASN A 223 -5.73 23.12 70.01
CA ASN A 223 -6.64 23.36 71.14
C ASN A 223 -8.08 22.88 70.90
N ILE A 224 -8.41 22.51 69.66
CA ILE A 224 -9.67 21.86 69.30
C ILE A 224 -9.28 20.58 68.55
N THR A 225 -9.87 19.44 68.86
CA THR A 225 -9.63 18.20 68.11
C THR A 225 -10.28 18.30 66.71
N GLY A 226 -9.75 19.16 65.84
CA GLY A 226 -10.30 19.49 64.52
C GLY A 226 -9.70 20.74 63.86
N CYS A 227 -10.38 21.23 62.84
CA CYS A 227 -9.95 22.35 61.99
C CYS A 227 -10.80 23.61 62.22
N VAL A 228 -10.18 24.78 62.09
CA VAL A 228 -10.90 26.05 61.95
C VAL A 228 -11.21 26.29 60.47
N CYS A 229 -12.49 26.34 60.15
CA CYS A 229 -12.98 26.44 58.79
C CYS A 229 -13.11 27.88 58.31
N VAL A 230 -12.87 28.07 57.00
CA VAL A 230 -13.20 29.33 56.31
C VAL A 230 -14.73 29.46 56.23
N GLN A 231 -15.25 30.70 56.20
CA GLN A 231 -16.68 30.97 56.16
C GLN A 231 -17.39 30.17 55.06
N GLY A 232 -18.50 29.51 55.43
CA GLY A 232 -19.27 28.66 54.52
C GLY A 232 -18.78 27.20 54.45
N TYR A 233 -17.77 26.78 55.21
CA TYR A 233 -17.44 25.37 55.40
C TYR A 233 -17.58 24.97 56.87
N TYR A 234 -17.99 23.73 57.13
CA TYR A 234 -18.20 23.19 58.47
C TYR A 234 -17.86 21.68 58.52
N GLY A 235 -17.84 21.11 59.73
CA GLY A 235 -17.34 19.75 59.97
C GLY A 235 -15.97 19.75 60.65
N VAL A 236 -15.55 18.60 61.18
CA VAL A 236 -14.30 18.47 61.96
C VAL A 236 -13.07 18.78 61.10
N CYS A 237 -13.13 18.48 59.81
CA CYS A 237 -12.06 18.73 58.84
C CYS A 237 -12.43 19.79 57.78
N CYS A 238 -13.51 20.56 57.99
CA CYS A 238 -14.03 21.55 57.03
C CYS A 238 -14.48 20.94 55.69
N GLU A 239 -14.94 19.69 55.73
CA GLU A 239 -15.32 18.89 54.57
C GLU A 239 -16.73 19.19 54.04
N LYS A 240 -17.60 19.84 54.84
CA LYS A 240 -18.99 20.11 54.46
C LYS A 240 -19.16 21.57 54.02
N SER A 241 -19.99 21.79 53.02
CA SER A 241 -20.43 23.12 52.58
C SER A 241 -21.96 23.18 52.48
N PRO A 242 -22.59 24.34 52.76
CA PRO A 242 -24.03 24.52 52.68
C PRO A 242 -24.55 24.43 51.23
N TYR A 243 -23.68 24.51 50.22
CA TYR A 243 -24.06 24.34 48.81
C TYR A 243 -24.17 22.88 48.36
N PHE A 244 -23.73 21.92 49.18
CA PHE A 244 -23.87 20.48 48.89
C PHE A 244 -25.13 19.83 49.51
N GLN A 245 -26.08 20.65 49.97
CA GLN A 245 -27.42 20.21 50.38
C GLN A 245 -28.49 20.42 49.30
N VAL A 246 -28.15 20.99 48.14
CA VAL A 246 -29.01 20.83 46.97
C VAL A 246 -28.72 19.45 46.39
N SER A 247 -29.33 18.44 47.00
CA SER A 247 -29.78 17.31 46.22
C SER A 247 -30.57 17.91 45.06
N SER A 248 -30.03 17.77 43.86
CA SER A 248 -30.77 18.00 42.63
C SER A 248 -32.15 17.36 42.83
N PRO A 249 -33.28 18.05 42.60
CA PRO A 249 -34.60 17.42 42.66
C PRO A 249 -34.80 16.28 41.63
N TRP A 250 -33.79 15.98 40.82
CA TRP A 250 -33.79 14.92 39.84
C TRP A 250 -32.95 13.72 40.29
N ASN A 251 -33.34 13.13 41.41
CA ASN A 251 -33.17 11.70 41.62
C ASN A 251 -34.21 11.13 42.59
N LYS A 252 -35.49 11.43 42.35
CA LYS A 252 -36.56 10.57 42.88
C LYS A 252 -36.56 9.29 42.05
N ARG A 253 -35.96 8.22 42.57
CA ARG A 253 -36.35 6.86 42.16
C ARG A 253 -37.81 6.69 42.57
N ARG A 254 -38.72 6.81 41.60
CA ARG A 254 -40.12 6.45 41.80
C ARG A 254 -40.18 4.92 41.81
N VAL A 255 -40.40 4.33 42.98
CA VAL A 255 -40.70 2.90 43.10
C VAL A 255 -42.11 2.70 42.56
N ILE A 256 -42.22 2.19 41.33
CA ILE A 256 -43.50 1.79 40.73
C ILE A 256 -43.80 0.39 41.27
N ARG A 257 -44.89 0.23 42.02
CA ARG A 257 -45.44 -1.09 42.33
C ARG A 257 -45.99 -1.69 41.04
N ILE A 258 -45.48 -2.84 40.64
CA ILE A 258 -46.00 -3.63 39.52
C ILE A 258 -46.92 -4.70 40.12
N ALA A 259 -48.18 -4.74 39.68
CA ALA A 259 -49.06 -5.86 39.93
C ALA A 259 -48.67 -7.03 39.00
N ALA A 260 -48.43 -8.21 39.56
CA ALA A 260 -48.20 -9.42 38.80
C ALA A 260 -49.54 -10.12 38.56
N THR A 261 -49.85 -10.46 37.30
CA THR A 261 -50.85 -11.47 36.98
C THR A 261 -50.14 -12.68 36.37
N SER A 262 -50.49 -13.86 36.86
CA SER A 262 -49.85 -15.12 36.54
C SER A 262 -50.53 -15.81 35.36
N SER A 263 -49.77 -16.11 34.31
CA SER A 263 -50.04 -17.26 33.45
C SER A 263 -48.76 -17.68 32.70
N GLY A 264 -48.29 -18.90 32.96
CA GLY A 264 -47.39 -19.60 32.02
C GLY A 264 -45.88 -19.39 32.17
N GLY A 265 -45.36 -19.16 33.38
CA GLY A 265 -43.98 -19.56 33.73
C GLY A 265 -42.79 -18.78 33.16
N ILE A 266 -42.98 -17.72 32.36
CA ILE A 266 -41.88 -16.84 31.91
C ILE A 266 -42.22 -15.40 32.28
N VAL A 267 -41.41 -14.78 33.14
CA VAL A 267 -41.56 -13.38 33.57
C VAL A 267 -40.79 -12.49 32.60
N PHE A 268 -41.50 -11.73 31.75
CA PHE A 268 -40.89 -10.66 30.96
C PHE A 268 -40.87 -9.37 31.79
N VAL A 269 -39.70 -9.02 32.33
CA VAL A 269 -39.47 -7.73 32.98
C VAL A 269 -38.98 -6.74 31.92
N ILE A 270 -39.89 -5.94 31.36
CA ILE A 270 -39.49 -4.83 30.47
C ILE A 270 -39.21 -3.60 31.35
N VAL A 271 -37.94 -3.32 31.61
CA VAL A 271 -37.49 -2.10 32.29
C VAL A 271 -37.16 -1.04 31.24
N VAL A 272 -38.10 -0.13 30.97
CA VAL A 272 -37.80 1.06 30.15
C VAL A 272 -37.30 2.18 31.07
N SER A 273 -35.99 2.45 31.01
CA SER A 273 -35.38 3.61 31.69
C SER A 273 -35.05 4.68 30.65
N VAL A 274 -35.75 5.82 30.68
CA VAL A 274 -35.45 6.97 29.82
C VAL A 274 -34.73 8.04 30.66
N CYS A 275 -33.52 8.43 30.24
CA CYS A 275 -32.74 9.51 30.84
C CYS A 275 -32.68 10.70 29.89
N TYR A 276 -32.97 11.91 30.36
CA TYR A 276 -32.77 13.17 29.61
C TYR A 276 -31.75 14.08 30.32
N LYS A 277 -30.96 14.82 29.52
CA LYS A 277 -30.04 15.88 29.97
C LYS A 277 -30.56 17.23 29.44
N ARG A 278 -30.89 18.19 30.32
CA ARG A 278 -31.26 19.56 29.92
C ARG A 278 -30.03 20.45 29.97
N PHE A 279 -29.63 21.00 28.83
CA PHE A 279 -28.56 22.00 28.70
C PHE A 279 -29.19 23.39 28.87
N GLU A 280 -28.73 24.19 29.83
CA GLU A 280 -28.99 25.63 29.84
C GLU A 280 -27.80 26.36 29.21
N GLY A 281 -28.10 27.25 28.27
CA GLY A 281 -27.16 27.71 27.25
C GLY A 281 -26.38 28.97 27.58
N LEU A 282 -25.23 29.09 26.91
CA LEU A 282 -24.70 30.33 26.36
C LEU A 282 -24.05 30.01 25.01
N ARG A 283 -24.59 30.64 23.96
CA ARG A 283 -24.06 30.77 22.58
C ARG A 283 -23.82 29.51 21.72
N SER A 284 -24.75 29.35 20.78
CA SER A 284 -24.57 29.15 19.33
C SER A 284 -23.72 27.97 18.80
N SER A 285 -24.41 27.15 18.02
CA SER A 285 -23.96 26.36 16.87
C SER A 285 -23.31 25.01 17.15
N LEU A 286 -24.17 23.99 17.23
CA LEU A 286 -23.87 22.60 16.89
C LEU A 286 -23.35 22.45 15.45
N ARG A 287 -22.28 21.67 15.26
CA ARG A 287 -22.21 20.65 14.20
C ARG A 287 -21.45 19.42 14.68
N SER A 288 -22.16 18.28 14.65
CA SER A 288 -21.75 16.89 14.37
C SER A 288 -20.64 16.26 15.24
N CYS A 289 -20.79 15.04 15.78
CA CYS A 289 -21.14 13.82 15.05
C CYS A 289 -22.00 12.83 15.85
N LEU A 290 -22.88 12.16 15.10
CA LEU A 290 -23.55 10.90 15.40
C LEU A 290 -22.55 9.77 15.70
N GLY A 291 -22.94 8.86 16.60
CA GLY A 291 -22.61 7.44 16.52
C GLY A 291 -23.92 6.66 16.34
N LEU A 292 -24.08 6.04 15.17
CA LEU A 292 -25.11 5.04 14.84
C LEU A 292 -24.49 3.65 14.94
N GLY A 293 -25.28 2.68 15.37
CA GLY A 293 -25.11 1.24 15.09
C GLY A 293 -24.48 0.44 16.21
#